data_AF-A0A8C3F588-F1
#
_entry.id   AF-A0A8C3F588-F1
#
_cell.length_a   1.000
_cell.length_b   1.000
_cell.length_c   1.000
_cell.angle_alpha   90.00
_cell.angle_beta   90.00
_cell.angle_gamma   90.00
#
_symmetry.space_group_name_H-M   'P 1'
#
loop_
_entity.id
_entity.type
_entity.pdbx_description
1 polymer ?
#
loop_
_entity_poly.entity_id
_entity_poly.type
_entity_poly.pdbx_seq_one_letter_code
_entity_poly.pdbx_strand_id
1 'polypeptide(L)'
;MRSGPEPNSIAGHPSTPGSFKTGSEFYSSGPSLHLIQFWGRALISKVSVLGLLAIELLAACQGIEFLRPLRTTTPLEKVYDLVRSVVRPWLKDRFMAPDIEAAHRLLVEQKVWEVAVPYIEKYRREHIPESRPVSPTAFSLDSLRMNKCVGTDHSDQD
;
A
#
# COMPACT_ATOMS: atom_id res chain seq x y z
N MET A 1 59.49 11.51 -66.51
CA MET A 1 58.89 10.17 -66.40
C MET A 1 58.53 9.92 -64.94
N ARG A 2 57.24 9.99 -64.55
CA ARG A 2 56.78 9.51 -63.25
C ARG A 2 55.92 8.27 -63.50
N SER A 3 56.53 7.11 -63.28
CA SER A 3 55.86 5.83 -63.09
C SER A 3 55.21 5.83 -61.70
N GLY A 4 53.94 5.44 -61.64
CA GLY A 4 53.25 5.18 -60.37
C GLY A 4 53.85 3.95 -59.66
N PRO A 5 53.48 3.78 -58.39
CA PRO A 5 53.20 2.44 -57.88
C PRO A 5 51.87 2.36 -57.12
N GLU A 6 51.25 1.20 -57.30
CA GLU A 6 50.06 0.62 -56.69
C GLU A 6 49.99 0.75 -55.15
N PRO A 7 48.80 0.90 -54.55
CA PRO A 7 48.63 0.81 -53.11
C PRO A 7 48.46 -0.65 -52.66
N ASN A 8 49.35 -1.13 -51.79
CA ASN A 8 49.09 -2.34 -51.01
C ASN A 8 49.42 -2.09 -49.53
N SER A 9 48.40 -2.14 -48.68
CA SER A 9 48.44 -2.91 -47.42
C SER A 9 47.17 -2.66 -46.61
N ILE A 10 46.41 -3.73 -46.49
CA ILE A 10 45.38 -3.99 -45.49
C ILE A 10 45.73 -3.49 -44.07
N ALA A 11 45.05 -2.45 -43.58
CA ALA A 11 44.93 -2.18 -42.15
C ALA A 11 43.74 -1.26 -41.85
N GLY A 12 42.64 -1.89 -41.40
CA GLY A 12 41.75 -1.34 -40.38
C GLY A 12 40.77 -0.23 -40.78
N HIS A 13 39.65 -0.23 -40.08
CA HIS A 13 38.60 0.80 -40.00
C HIS A 13 37.36 0.56 -40.89
N PRO A 14 36.16 0.79 -40.30
CA PRO A 14 35.08 -0.18 -40.31
C PRO A 14 34.20 -0.07 -41.55
N SER A 15 33.90 -1.22 -42.16
CA SER A 15 32.80 -1.38 -43.10
C SER A 15 31.52 -0.85 -42.45
N THR A 16 30.92 0.17 -43.05
CA THR A 16 29.49 0.45 -42.88
C THR A 16 28.76 -0.42 -43.89
N PRO A 17 27.96 -1.43 -43.49
CA PRO A 17 26.81 -1.80 -44.27
C PRO A 17 25.63 -0.97 -43.75
N GLY A 18 25.24 0.03 -44.56
CA GLY A 18 23.92 0.62 -44.43
C GLY A 18 22.88 -0.50 -44.57
N SER A 19 22.05 -0.66 -43.55
CA SER A 19 20.78 -1.37 -43.65
C SER A 19 19.83 -0.79 -42.63
N PHE A 20 19.17 0.30 -43.02
CA PHE A 20 17.86 0.61 -42.47
C PHE A 20 16.93 -0.53 -42.89
N LYS A 21 16.67 -1.48 -41.99
CA LYS A 21 15.49 -2.32 -42.10
C LYS A 21 14.28 -1.47 -41.69
N THR A 22 13.71 -0.81 -42.69
CA THR A 22 12.37 -0.25 -42.59
C THR A 22 11.36 -1.40 -42.57
N GLY A 23 10.63 -1.53 -41.47
CA GLY A 23 9.32 -2.19 -41.42
C GLY A 23 9.32 -3.71 -41.24
N SER A 24 9.13 -4.17 -39.99
CA SER A 24 8.21 -5.29 -39.61
C SER A 24 8.39 -5.81 -38.17
N GLU A 25 9.05 -5.11 -37.24
CA GLU A 25 9.33 -5.66 -35.88
C GLU A 25 8.57 -5.00 -34.74
N PHE A 26 7.47 -4.28 -35.00
CA PHE A 26 6.72 -3.63 -33.92
C PHE A 26 5.99 -4.61 -32.98
N TYR A 27 5.97 -5.91 -33.31
CA TYR A 27 5.46 -6.98 -32.43
C TYR A 27 6.55 -7.89 -31.81
N SER A 28 7.83 -7.69 -32.13
CA SER A 28 8.90 -8.61 -31.70
C SER A 28 9.71 -8.10 -30.50
N SER A 29 9.69 -6.80 -30.22
CA SER A 29 10.44 -6.19 -29.11
C SER A 29 9.48 -5.67 -28.04
N GLY A 30 8.80 -6.60 -27.34
CA GLY A 30 8.20 -6.28 -26.05
C GLY A 30 9.24 -5.70 -25.08
N PRO A 31 8.82 -4.91 -24.06
CA PRO A 31 9.77 -4.37 -23.09
C PRO A 31 10.59 -5.51 -22.51
N SER A 32 11.91 -5.33 -22.47
CA SER A 32 12.80 -6.38 -21.97
C SER A 32 12.44 -6.76 -20.54
N LEU A 33 12.61 -8.02 -20.17
CA LEU A 33 12.24 -8.54 -18.84
C LEU A 33 12.84 -7.70 -17.68
N HIS A 34 14.06 -7.19 -17.84
CA HIS A 34 14.71 -6.31 -16.85
C HIS A 34 13.98 -4.97 -16.68
N LEU A 35 13.45 -4.42 -17.76
CA LEU A 35 12.68 -3.20 -17.77
C LEU A 35 11.33 -3.45 -17.07
N ILE A 36 10.62 -4.52 -17.42
CA ILE A 36 9.37 -4.93 -16.76
C ILE A 36 9.57 -5.08 -15.24
N GLN A 37 10.64 -5.75 -14.81
CA GLN A 37 10.96 -5.92 -13.39
C GLN A 37 11.29 -4.60 -12.70
N PHE A 38 12.08 -3.73 -13.34
CA PHE A 38 12.43 -2.42 -12.79
C PHE A 38 11.20 -1.54 -12.58
N TRP A 39 10.33 -1.44 -13.59
CA TRP A 39 9.07 -0.70 -13.47
C TRP A 39 8.14 -1.33 -12.44
N GLY A 40 8.05 -2.66 -12.39
CA GLY A 40 7.26 -3.37 -11.36
C GLY A 40 7.71 -3.03 -9.94
N ARG A 41 9.02 -3.08 -9.67
CA ARG A 41 9.58 -2.71 -8.36
C ARG A 41 9.38 -1.22 -8.03
N ALA A 42 9.56 -0.35 -9.02
CA ALA A 42 9.36 1.10 -8.87
C ALA A 42 7.89 1.48 -8.66
N LEU A 43 6.94 0.71 -9.19
CA LEU A 43 5.51 0.88 -8.95
C LEU A 43 5.16 0.43 -7.53
N ILE A 44 5.59 -0.78 -7.13
CA ILE A 44 5.36 -1.30 -5.78
C ILE A 44 5.91 -0.35 -4.71
N SER A 45 7.09 0.25 -4.93
CA SER A 45 7.68 1.18 -3.97
C SER A 45 6.93 2.51 -3.84
N LYS A 46 6.06 2.86 -4.80
CA LYS A 46 5.28 4.11 -4.80
C LYS A 46 3.84 3.91 -4.31
N VAL A 47 3.39 2.67 -4.17
CA VAL A 47 2.04 2.36 -3.70
C VAL A 47 2.03 2.35 -2.18
N SER A 48 1.32 3.31 -1.58
CA SER A 48 1.04 3.26 -0.14
C SER A 48 -0.09 2.27 0.13
N VAL A 49 0.00 1.55 1.25
CA VAL A 49 -1.06 0.64 1.71
C VAL A 49 -2.37 1.40 1.95
N LEU A 50 -2.28 2.61 2.50
CA LEU A 50 -3.43 3.50 2.69
C LEU A 50 -4.07 3.91 1.35
N GLY A 51 -3.28 4.07 0.29
CA GLY A 51 -3.79 4.38 -1.05
C GLY A 51 -4.60 3.21 -1.63
N LEU A 52 -4.13 1.97 -1.44
CA LEU A 52 -4.90 0.79 -1.81
C LEU A 52 -6.20 0.68 -1.02
N LEU A 53 -6.14 0.89 0.30
CA LEU A 53 -7.33 0.90 1.16
C LEU A 53 -8.32 2.00 0.76
N ALA A 54 -7.85 3.16 0.31
CA ALA A 54 -8.72 4.23 -0.17
C ALA A 54 -9.48 3.81 -1.44
N ILE A 55 -8.80 3.15 -2.38
CA ILE A 55 -9.42 2.64 -3.60
C ILE A 55 -10.46 1.55 -3.26
N GLU A 56 -10.10 0.62 -2.38
CA GLU A 56 -11.00 -0.45 -1.93
C GLU A 56 -12.24 0.12 -1.23
N LEU A 57 -12.06 1.11 -0.35
CA LEU A 57 -13.15 1.78 0.36
C LEU A 57 -14.12 2.47 -0.62
N LEU A 58 -13.60 3.17 -1.63
CA LEU A 58 -14.42 3.81 -2.66
C LEU A 58 -15.17 2.78 -3.51
N ALA A 59 -14.49 1.69 -3.90
CA ALA A 59 -15.11 0.60 -4.65
C ALA A 59 -16.21 -0.10 -3.84
N ALA A 60 -15.99 -0.35 -2.54
CA ALA A 60 -16.98 -0.93 -1.65
C ALA A 60 -18.21 -0.02 -1.51
N CYS A 61 -18.02 1.29 -1.33
CA CYS A 61 -19.13 2.25 -1.29
C CYS A 61 -19.93 2.26 -2.59
N GLN A 62 -19.26 2.13 -3.74
CA GLN A 62 -19.93 2.03 -5.04
C GLN A 62 -20.68 0.70 -5.19
N GLY A 63 -20.12 -0.41 -4.70
CA GLY A 63 -20.77 -1.72 -4.69
C GLY A 63 -22.05 -1.74 -3.83
N ILE A 64 -22.04 -1.07 -2.67
CA ILE A 64 -23.22 -0.92 -1.81
C ILE A 64 -24.39 -0.25 -2.57
N GLU A 65 -24.11 0.73 -3.44
CA GLU A 65 -25.12 1.41 -4.24
C GLU A 65 -25.73 0.52 -5.32
N PHE A 66 -24.91 -0.32 -5.95
CA PHE A 66 -25.39 -1.28 -6.95
C PHE A 66 -26.27 -2.37 -6.36
N LEU A 67 -26.15 -2.63 -5.07
CA LEU A 67 -26.96 -3.62 -4.35
C LEU A 67 -28.26 -3.04 -3.78
N ARG A 68 -28.55 -1.74 -3.96
CA ARG A 68 -29.80 -1.15 -3.47
C ARG A 68 -31.01 -1.84 -4.14
N PRO A 69 -32.08 -2.15 -3.37
CA PRO A 69 -32.43 -1.60 -2.06
C PRO A 69 -31.81 -2.31 -0.84
N LEU A 70 -30.95 -3.32 -1.02
CA LEU A 70 -30.32 -4.01 0.11
C LEU A 70 -29.47 -3.04 0.94
N ARG A 71 -29.57 -3.19 2.27
CA ARG A 71 -28.86 -2.39 3.27
C ARG A 71 -27.81 -3.26 3.94
N THR A 72 -26.63 -2.69 4.15
CA THR A 72 -25.57 -3.36 4.92
C THR A 72 -25.75 -3.10 6.41
N THR A 73 -24.80 -3.55 7.24
CA THR A 73 -24.84 -3.36 8.68
C THR A 73 -24.73 -1.88 9.07
N THR A 74 -25.29 -1.51 10.22
CA THR A 74 -25.25 -0.13 10.75
C THR A 74 -23.87 0.53 10.74
N PRO A 75 -22.77 -0.09 11.22
CA PRO A 75 -21.44 0.52 11.13
C PRO A 75 -20.99 0.80 9.69
N LEU A 76 -21.28 -0.11 8.77
CA LEU A 76 -20.87 0.05 7.37
C LEU A 76 -21.68 1.13 6.65
N GLU A 77 -22.98 1.27 6.94
CA GLU A 77 -23.78 2.40 6.41
C GLU A 77 -23.27 3.74 6.96
N LYS A 78 -22.80 3.81 8.22
CA LYS A 78 -22.18 5.03 8.76
C LYS A 78 -20.86 5.39 8.10
N VAL A 79 -20.02 4.40 7.83
CA VAL A 79 -18.78 4.61 7.07
C VAL A 79 -19.11 5.04 5.62
N TYR A 80 -20.11 4.43 5.00
CA TYR A 80 -20.61 4.85 3.69
C TYR A 80 -21.05 6.31 3.68
N ASP A 81 -21.87 6.74 4.65
CA ASP A 81 -22.32 8.12 4.78
C ASP A 81 -21.13 9.10 4.93
N LEU A 82 -20.13 8.73 5.74
CA LEU A 82 -18.90 9.51 5.89
C LEU A 82 -18.17 9.68 4.56
N VAL A 83 -17.97 8.60 3.81
CA VAL A 83 -17.28 8.65 2.51
C VAL A 83 -18.10 9.48 1.50
N ARG A 84 -19.43 9.33 1.50
CA ARG A 84 -20.30 10.10 0.59
C ARG A 84 -20.44 11.57 0.96
N SER A 85 -20.08 11.95 2.18
CA SER A 85 -19.97 13.37 2.55
C SER A 85 -18.79 14.08 1.85
N VAL A 86 -17.75 13.34 1.44
CA VAL A 86 -16.56 13.91 0.79
C VAL A 86 -16.44 13.55 -0.69
N VAL A 87 -16.92 12.37 -1.11
CA VAL A 87 -16.81 11.85 -2.47
C VAL A 87 -18.17 11.42 -2.99
N ARG A 88 -18.63 12.10 -4.05
CA ARG A 88 -19.90 11.79 -4.70
C ARG A 88 -19.88 10.41 -5.39
N PRO A 89 -21.02 9.72 -5.51
CA PRO A 89 -21.15 8.50 -6.33
C PRO A 89 -20.60 8.65 -7.76
N TRP A 90 -20.06 7.57 -8.32
CA TRP A 90 -19.64 7.52 -9.73
C TRP A 90 -20.81 7.14 -10.62
N LEU A 91 -21.46 8.14 -11.23
CA LEU A 91 -22.53 7.91 -12.23
C LEU A 91 -21.99 7.83 -13.66
N LYS A 92 -20.89 8.52 -13.91
CA LYS A 92 -20.18 8.56 -15.18
C LYS A 92 -18.68 8.63 -14.89
N ASP A 93 -17.88 8.22 -15.87
CA ASP A 93 -16.43 8.29 -15.75
C ASP A 93 -15.96 9.73 -15.49
N ARG A 94 -15.01 9.86 -14.58
CA ARG A 94 -14.39 11.14 -14.19
C ARG A 94 -13.00 10.88 -13.64
N PHE A 95 -12.21 11.93 -13.56
CA PHE A 95 -10.87 11.86 -12.98
C PHE A 95 -10.93 11.39 -11.52
N MET A 96 -10.41 10.18 -11.25
CA MET A 96 -10.53 9.50 -9.94
C MET A 96 -9.48 9.93 -8.93
N ALA A 97 -8.35 10.50 -9.37
CA ALA A 97 -7.27 10.91 -8.47
C ALA A 97 -7.73 11.83 -7.31
N PRO A 98 -8.56 12.87 -7.51
CA PRO A 98 -9.03 13.70 -6.41
C PRO A 98 -9.94 12.93 -5.43
N ASP A 99 -10.74 11.98 -5.92
CA ASP A 99 -11.60 11.16 -5.07
C ASP A 99 -10.76 10.21 -4.21
N ILE A 100 -9.74 9.58 -4.82
CA ILE A 100 -8.80 8.69 -4.12
C ILE A 100 -8.02 9.47 -3.06
N GLU A 101 -7.56 10.68 -3.37
CA GLU A 101 -6.85 11.54 -2.41
C GLU A 101 -7.76 11.96 -1.24
N ALA A 102 -9.02 12.29 -1.51
CA ALA A 102 -9.99 12.62 -0.46
C ALA A 102 -10.25 11.42 0.46
N ALA A 103 -10.43 10.22 -0.09
CA ALA A 103 -10.60 8.99 0.68
C ALA A 103 -9.32 8.61 1.45
N HIS A 104 -8.15 8.76 0.84
CA HIS A 104 -6.86 8.55 1.49
C HIS A 104 -6.70 9.45 2.72
N ARG A 105 -7.10 10.72 2.61
CA ARG A 105 -7.06 11.66 3.72
C ARG A 105 -7.96 11.24 4.88
N LEU A 106 -9.17 10.73 4.61
CA LEU A 106 -10.04 10.19 5.66
C LEU A 106 -9.38 9.05 6.45
N LEU A 107 -8.61 8.20 5.76
CA LEU A 107 -7.88 7.10 6.39
C LEU A 107 -6.69 7.59 7.21
N VAL A 108 -5.92 8.55 6.68
CA VAL A 108 -4.80 9.18 7.40
C VAL A 108 -5.29 9.90 8.66
N GLU A 109 -6.41 10.61 8.57
CA GLU A 109 -7.06 11.29 9.69
C GLU A 109 -7.82 10.34 10.63
N GLN A 110 -7.83 9.03 10.36
CA GLN A 110 -8.51 8.00 11.15
C GLN A 110 -10.02 8.21 11.33
N LYS A 111 -10.66 9.07 10.53
CA LYS A 111 -12.11 9.35 10.64
C LYS A 111 -12.97 8.10 10.45
N VAL A 112 -12.52 7.18 9.59
CA VAL A 112 -13.19 5.88 9.39
C VAL A 112 -13.13 5.04 10.68
N TRP A 113 -12.00 5.07 11.39
CA TRP A 113 -11.84 4.38 12.67
C TRP A 113 -12.73 4.99 13.74
N GLU A 114 -12.76 6.32 13.87
CA GLU A 114 -13.62 7.02 14.84
C GLU A 114 -15.10 6.64 14.70
N VAL A 115 -15.59 6.49 13.46
CA VAL A 115 -16.96 6.04 13.18
C VAL A 115 -17.16 4.57 13.58
N ALA A 116 -16.16 3.71 13.38
CA ALA A 116 -16.27 2.27 13.61
C ALA A 116 -16.07 1.86 15.08
N VAL A 117 -15.21 2.57 15.84
CA VAL A 117 -14.85 2.28 17.24
C VAL A 117 -16.04 1.94 18.14
N PRO A 118 -17.12 2.74 18.21
CA PRO A 118 -18.22 2.44 19.15
C PRO A 118 -18.89 1.09 18.84
N TYR A 119 -18.94 0.69 17.57
CA TYR A 119 -19.51 -0.59 17.15
C TYR A 119 -18.55 -1.75 17.41
N ILE A 120 -17.24 -1.54 17.23
CA ILE A 120 -16.21 -2.53 17.55
C ILE A 120 -16.16 -2.81 19.05
N GLU A 121 -16.21 -1.78 19.89
CA GLU A 121 -16.21 -1.94 21.35
C GLU A 121 -17.51 -2.54 21.87
N LYS A 122 -18.64 -2.27 21.20
CA LYS A 122 -19.89 -2.99 21.48
C LYS A 122 -19.74 -4.48 21.15
N TYR A 123 -19.27 -4.81 19.95
CA TYR A 123 -19.06 -6.20 19.53
C TYR A 123 -18.09 -6.93 20.47
N ARG A 124 -16.99 -6.26 20.86
CA ARG A 124 -15.98 -6.80 21.79
C ARG A 124 -16.60 -7.19 23.13
N ARG A 125 -17.41 -6.31 23.72
CA ARG A 125 -18.11 -6.57 24.99
C ARG A 125 -19.10 -7.72 24.91
N GLU A 126 -19.76 -7.88 23.77
CA GLU A 126 -20.81 -8.89 23.58
C GLU A 126 -20.25 -10.27 23.17
N HIS A 127 -19.11 -10.34 22.48
CA HIS A 127 -18.65 -11.57 21.79
C HIS A 127 -17.23 -12.03 22.15
N ILE A 128 -16.43 -11.26 22.89
CA ILE A 128 -15.19 -11.80 23.47
C ILE A 128 -15.56 -12.43 24.82
N PRO A 129 -15.54 -13.77 24.95
CA PRO A 129 -15.57 -14.36 26.28
C PRO A 129 -14.34 -13.86 27.04
N GLU A 130 -14.57 -13.40 28.27
CA GLU A 130 -13.56 -13.12 29.29
C GLU A 130 -12.37 -14.07 29.08
N SER A 131 -11.17 -13.51 28.96
CA SER A 131 -9.92 -14.23 28.75
C SER A 131 -9.96 -15.56 29.51
N ARG A 132 -9.62 -16.68 28.84
CA ARG A 132 -9.29 -17.93 29.54
C ARG A 132 -8.57 -17.53 30.83
N PRO A 133 -9.08 -17.93 32.02
CA PRO A 133 -8.47 -17.50 33.27
C PRO A 133 -6.97 -17.77 33.14
N VAL A 134 -6.16 -16.75 33.43
CA VAL A 134 -4.70 -16.87 33.41
C VAL A 134 -4.40 -18.14 34.19
N SER A 135 -3.82 -19.14 33.52
CA SER A 135 -3.54 -20.42 34.17
C SER A 135 -2.78 -20.12 35.46
N PRO A 136 -3.07 -20.77 36.59
CA PRO A 136 -2.26 -20.63 37.80
C PRO A 136 -0.77 -20.89 37.56
N THR A 137 -0.43 -21.59 36.46
CA THR A 137 0.94 -21.88 36.00
C THR A 137 1.47 -20.88 34.97
N ALA A 138 0.70 -19.88 34.55
CA ALA A 138 1.16 -18.90 33.56
C ALA A 138 2.20 -17.97 34.20
N PHE A 139 3.44 -18.12 33.75
CA PHE A 139 4.57 -17.31 34.19
C PHE A 139 4.40 -15.86 33.70
N SER A 140 4.11 -14.94 34.61
CA SER A 140 3.99 -13.51 34.31
C SER A 140 5.36 -12.83 34.40
N LEU A 141 5.86 -12.31 33.28
CA LEU A 141 7.15 -11.60 33.18
C LEU A 141 7.17 -10.23 33.91
N ASP A 142 6.01 -9.74 34.36
CA ASP A 142 5.89 -8.44 35.04
C ASP A 142 6.54 -8.40 36.44
N SER A 143 6.73 -9.56 37.08
CA SER A 143 7.37 -9.65 38.41
C SER A 143 8.89 -9.43 38.40
N LEU A 144 9.55 -9.36 37.24
CA LEU A 144 11.01 -9.21 37.18
C LEU A 144 11.51 -7.76 37.16
N ARG A 145 10.62 -6.75 37.17
CA ARG A 145 11.04 -5.33 37.12
C ARG A 145 11.04 -4.59 38.47
N MET A 146 10.58 -5.18 39.57
CA MET A 146 10.43 -4.45 40.85
C MET A 146 11.47 -4.78 41.93
N ASN A 147 12.55 -5.51 41.61
CA ASN A 147 13.60 -5.86 42.60
C ASN A 147 14.97 -5.24 42.30
N LYS A 148 15.04 -4.09 41.64
CA LYS A 148 16.28 -3.30 41.60
C LYS A 148 16.07 -1.95 42.29
N CYS A 149 16.73 -1.86 43.45
CA CYS A 149 17.09 -0.66 44.20
C CYS A 149 16.09 -0.15 45.25
N VAL A 150 15.97 -0.86 46.38
CA VAL A 150 15.89 -0.20 47.70
C VAL A 150 16.64 -1.07 48.72
N GLY A 151 17.60 -0.46 49.41
CA GLY A 151 18.54 -1.03 50.37
C GLY A 151 19.84 -0.26 50.19
N THR A 152 20.20 0.70 51.03
CA THR A 152 20.31 0.63 52.50
C THR A 152 20.19 2.02 53.11
N ASP A 153 19.42 2.17 54.19
CA ASP A 153 19.81 3.01 55.32
C ASP A 153 19.32 2.34 56.61
N HIS A 154 20.24 2.20 57.56
CA HIS A 154 20.14 1.38 58.76
C HIS A 154 20.10 2.32 59.98
N SER A 155 19.07 2.15 60.83
CA SER A 155 19.02 2.28 62.30
C SER A 155 19.39 3.63 62.96
N ASP A 156 18.42 4.30 63.61
CA ASP A 156 18.01 4.20 65.04
C ASP A 156 18.83 5.17 65.93
N GLN A 157 18.22 6.26 66.40
CA GLN A 157 17.77 6.47 67.79
C GLN A 157 18.88 6.37 68.85
N ASP A 158 19.42 7.55 69.23
CA ASP A 158 19.47 8.08 70.60
C ASP A 158 19.45 9.62 70.54
#